data_AF-A0A8J3THA1-F1
#
_entry.id   AF-A0A8J3THA1-F1
#
_cell.length_a   1.000
_cell.length_b   1.000
_cell.length_c   1.000
_cell.angle_alpha   90.00
_cell.angle_beta   90.00
_cell.angle_gamma   90.00
#
_symmetry.space_group_name_H-M   'P 1'
#
loop_
_entity.id
_entity.type
_entity.pdbx_description
1 polymer ?
#
loop_
_entity_poly.entity_id
_entity_poly.type
_entity_poly.pdbx_seq_one_letter_code
_entity_poly.pdbx_strand_id
1 'polypeptide(L)'
;MHRSDLIHTGWIWEENTRVLCEVLAWLVGYTFDDLDWMAIGAALPDTDDENEGRWYSYPLVGGKATLELRLAQAVGGCELSFEVFGSADEVLSAQIRLAGDMAAQYVIMSRRAQQGHMTL
;
A
#
# COMPACT_ATOMS: atom_id res chain seq x y z
N MET A 1 -13.54 -16.07 13.80
CA MET A 1 -12.82 -14.89 13.29
C MET A 1 -11.35 -15.28 13.25
N HIS A 2 -10.79 -15.56 12.07
CA HIS A 2 -9.35 -15.79 11.96
C HIS A 2 -8.70 -14.42 12.13
N ARG A 3 -7.85 -14.25 13.13
CA ARG A 3 -7.13 -12.99 13.34
C ARG A 3 -6.07 -12.94 12.24
N SER A 4 -6.15 -11.94 11.37
CA SER A 4 -5.13 -11.69 10.34
C SER A 4 -3.80 -11.37 11.04
N ASP A 5 -2.73 -12.07 10.67
CA ASP A 5 -1.42 -11.85 11.29
C ASP A 5 -0.71 -10.65 10.64
N LEU A 6 0.06 -9.90 11.43
CA LEU A 6 0.92 -8.84 10.92
C LEU A 6 2.06 -9.48 10.12
N ILE A 7 2.13 -9.17 8.83
CA ILE A 7 3.18 -9.66 7.93
C ILE A 7 4.38 -8.73 7.95
N HIS A 8 4.12 -7.41 7.89
CA HIS A 8 5.12 -6.37 7.80
C HIS A 8 4.54 -5.00 8.20
N THR A 9 5.40 -4.11 8.69
CA THR A 9 5.10 -2.71 8.99
C THR A 9 6.36 -1.89 8.73
N GLY A 10 6.19 -0.61 8.39
CA GLY A 10 7.28 0.33 8.19
C GLY A 10 6.76 1.70 7.79
N TRP A 11 7.67 2.53 7.29
CA TRP A 11 7.36 3.82 6.69
C TRP A 11 7.81 3.84 5.24
N ILE A 12 7.20 4.70 4.43
CA ILE A 12 7.56 4.93 3.02
C ILE A 12 7.52 6.43 2.72
N TRP A 13 8.21 6.83 1.66
CA TRP A 13 8.02 8.16 1.07
C TRP A 13 6.61 8.28 0.49
N GLU A 14 5.97 9.45 0.63
CA GLU A 14 4.62 9.69 0.10
C GLU A 14 4.52 9.36 -1.40
N GLU A 15 5.57 9.66 -2.18
CA GLU A 15 5.66 9.38 -3.61
C GLU A 15 5.61 7.88 -3.95
N ASN A 16 6.00 7.01 -3.02
CA ASN A 16 5.99 5.57 -3.19
C ASN A 16 4.65 4.92 -2.84
N THR A 17 3.72 5.64 -2.23
CA THR A 17 2.47 5.08 -1.71
C THR A 17 1.69 4.34 -2.78
N ARG A 18 1.48 5.00 -3.92
CA ARG A 18 0.76 4.39 -5.05
C ARG A 18 1.47 3.14 -5.55
N VAL A 19 2.79 3.21 -5.70
CA VAL A 19 3.60 2.09 -6.20
C VAL A 19 3.54 0.90 -5.24
N LEU A 20 3.63 1.14 -3.93
CA LEU A 20 3.49 0.07 -2.94
C LEU A 20 2.10 -0.58 -3.03
N CYS A 21 1.03 0.21 -3.13
CA CYS A 21 -0.33 -0.32 -3.29
C CYS A 21 -0.46 -1.21 -4.53
N GLU A 22 0.08 -0.76 -5.67
CA GLU A 22 0.08 -1.51 -6.93
C GLU A 22 0.89 -2.81 -6.84
N VAL A 23 2.06 -2.78 -6.21
CA VAL A 23 2.91 -3.96 -6.01
C VAL A 23 2.21 -4.97 -5.09
N LEU A 24 1.66 -4.54 -3.96
CA LEU A 24 0.93 -5.42 -3.04
C LEU A 24 -0.30 -6.02 -3.72
N ALA A 25 -1.06 -5.23 -4.46
CA ALA A 25 -2.19 -5.70 -5.25
C ALA A 25 -1.77 -6.77 -6.28
N TRP A 26 -0.69 -6.51 -7.04
CA TRP A 26 -0.17 -7.45 -8.02
C TRP A 26 0.28 -8.77 -7.38
N LEU A 27 0.98 -8.71 -6.24
CA LEU A 27 1.44 -9.88 -5.49
C LEU A 27 0.28 -10.79 -5.11
N VAL A 28 -0.85 -10.22 -4.69
CA VAL A 28 -2.04 -10.99 -4.28
C VAL A 28 -3.01 -11.29 -5.41
N GLY A 29 -2.78 -10.76 -6.61
CA GLY A 29 -3.68 -10.94 -7.75
C GLY A 29 -4.97 -10.13 -7.60
N TYR A 30 -4.89 -8.94 -6.99
CA TYR A 30 -5.93 -7.91 -6.99
C TYR A 30 -5.68 -6.94 -8.16
N THR A 31 -6.75 -6.51 -8.85
CA THR A 31 -6.66 -5.50 -9.91
C THR A 31 -6.80 -4.13 -9.29
N PHE A 32 -5.67 -3.43 -9.13
CA PHE A 32 -5.64 -2.07 -8.60
C PHE A 32 -5.75 -1.05 -9.74
N ASP A 33 -6.76 -0.18 -9.69
CA ASP A 33 -7.06 0.81 -10.70
C ASP A 33 -6.97 2.27 -10.17
N ASP A 34 -7.43 3.23 -10.98
CA ASP A 34 -7.40 4.64 -10.61
C ASP A 34 -8.48 4.99 -9.55
N LEU A 35 -9.59 4.25 -9.47
CA LEU A 35 -10.61 4.46 -8.44
C LEU A 35 -10.11 3.99 -7.08
N ASP A 36 -9.40 2.87 -7.03
CA ASP A 36 -8.73 2.39 -5.82
C ASP A 36 -7.73 3.43 -5.30
N TRP A 37 -6.93 3.99 -6.22
CA TRP A 37 -6.00 5.07 -5.88
C TRP A 37 -6.71 6.33 -5.39
N MET A 38 -7.82 6.73 -6.03
CA MET A 38 -8.61 7.88 -5.59
C MET A 38 -9.17 7.68 -4.18
N ALA A 39 -9.65 6.47 -3.85
CA ALA A 39 -10.17 6.14 -2.53
C ALA A 39 -9.09 6.26 -1.45
N ILE A 40 -7.92 5.66 -1.68
CA ILE A 40 -6.77 5.77 -0.77
C ILE A 40 -6.34 7.23 -0.64
N GLY A 41 -6.04 7.90 -1.75
CA GLY A 41 -5.54 9.27 -1.75
C GLY A 41 -6.49 10.28 -1.10
N ALA A 42 -7.80 10.07 -1.19
CA ALA A 42 -8.78 10.91 -0.51
C ALA A 42 -8.82 10.70 1.01
N ALA A 43 -8.44 9.52 1.50
CA ALA A 43 -8.47 9.20 2.93
C ALA A 43 -7.20 9.64 3.68
N LEU A 44 -6.03 9.61 3.03
CA LEU A 44 -4.74 9.87 3.66
C LEU A 44 -4.63 11.20 4.43
N PRO A 45 -5.17 12.35 3.94
CA PRO A 45 -5.04 13.63 4.64
C PRO A 45 -5.62 13.65 6.06
N ASP A 46 -6.58 12.77 6.36
CA ASP A 46 -7.26 12.70 7.67
C ASP A 46 -6.67 11.61 8.59
N THR A 47 -5.60 10.94 8.16
CA THR A 47 -4.94 9.86 8.92
C THR A 47 -3.83 10.36 9.83
N ASP A 48 -3.47 9.57 10.84
CA ASP A 48 -2.50 9.92 11.89
C ASP A 48 -1.94 8.64 12.52
N ASP A 49 -0.63 8.40 12.39
CA ASP A 49 -0.01 7.13 12.82
C ASP A 49 0.17 7.02 14.33
N GLU A 50 0.20 8.14 15.05
CA GLU A 50 0.21 8.18 16.52
C GLU A 50 -1.17 7.88 17.13
N ASN A 51 -2.22 7.81 16.31
CA ASN A 51 -3.57 7.54 16.73
C ASN A 51 -4.12 6.28 16.06
N GLU A 52 -4.15 5.16 16.78
CA GLU A 52 -4.65 3.87 16.28
C GLU A 52 -6.05 3.93 15.63
N GLY A 53 -6.90 4.87 16.06
CA GLY A 53 -8.24 5.09 15.51
C GLY A 53 -8.30 5.92 14.21
N ARG A 54 -7.15 6.39 13.72
CA ARG A 54 -7.00 7.24 12.53
C ARG A 54 -6.16 6.60 11.42
N TRP A 55 -5.95 5.30 11.48
CA TRP A 55 -5.38 4.56 10.36
C TRP A 55 -6.46 4.27 9.32
N TYR A 56 -6.17 4.55 8.05
CA TYR A 56 -7.03 4.13 6.95
C TYR A 56 -6.75 2.67 6.60
N SER A 57 -7.79 1.85 6.47
CA SER A 57 -7.66 0.42 6.15
C SER A 57 -8.24 0.14 4.77
N TYR A 58 -7.44 -0.49 3.91
CA TYR A 58 -7.80 -0.83 2.54
C TYR A 58 -7.69 -2.35 2.30
N PRO A 59 -8.80 -3.03 1.94
CA PRO A 59 -8.76 -4.46 1.67
C PRO A 59 -8.24 -4.76 0.25
N LEU A 60 -7.22 -5.60 0.15
CA LEU A 60 -6.73 -6.16 -1.11
C LEU A 60 -7.20 -7.61 -1.22
N VAL A 61 -8.40 -7.80 -1.79
CA VAL A 61 -9.04 -9.12 -1.94
C VAL A 61 -8.66 -9.73 -3.29
N GLY A 62 -7.45 -10.27 -3.37
CA GLY A 62 -6.91 -10.85 -4.60
C GLY A 62 -7.21 -12.34 -4.75
N GLY A 63 -7.00 -12.86 -5.96
CA GLY A 63 -7.20 -14.29 -6.25
C GLY A 63 -6.20 -15.24 -5.58
N LYS A 64 -5.05 -14.73 -5.09
CA LYS A 64 -4.02 -15.53 -4.40
C LYS A 64 -4.07 -15.41 -2.89
N ALA A 65 -4.36 -14.21 -2.37
CA ALA A 65 -4.42 -13.93 -0.94
C ALA A 65 -5.32 -12.72 -0.66
N THR A 66 -5.76 -12.59 0.59
CA THR A 66 -6.44 -11.39 1.09
C THR A 66 -5.53 -10.69 2.08
N LEU A 67 -5.26 -9.41 1.83
CA LEU A 67 -4.52 -8.55 2.74
C LEU A 67 -5.39 -7.38 3.21
N GLU A 68 -5.09 -6.89 4.38
CA GLU A 68 -5.53 -5.59 4.88
C GLU A 68 -4.30 -4.68 4.93
N LEU A 69 -4.29 -3.64 4.10
CA LEU A 69 -3.28 -2.61 4.09
C LEU A 69 -3.77 -1.44 4.96
N ARG A 70 -3.07 -1.13 6.05
CA ARG A 70 -3.34 0.06 6.85
C ARG A 70 -2.31 1.13 6.52
N LEU A 71 -2.76 2.37 6.40
CA LEU A 71 -1.94 3.54 6.04
C LEU A 71 -2.26 4.69 6.99
N ALA A 72 -1.23 5.44 7.40
CA ALA A 72 -1.40 6.66 8.18
C ALA A 72 -0.25 7.66 7.95
N GLN A 73 -0.55 8.96 7.96
CA GLN A 73 0.46 10.02 7.92
C GLN A 73 1.38 9.94 9.14
N ALA A 74 2.69 9.98 8.90
CA ALA A 74 3.66 10.06 9.98
C ALA A 74 3.71 11.47 10.57
N VAL A 75 3.66 11.56 11.90
CA VAL A 75 3.74 12.87 12.57
C VAL A 75 5.14 13.49 12.40
N GLY A 76 5.19 14.71 11.85
CA GLY A 76 6.41 15.52 11.81
C GLY A 76 7.30 15.34 10.56
N GLY A 77 6.84 14.60 9.55
CA GLY A 77 7.59 14.35 8.32
C GLY A 77 6.74 14.31 7.04
N CYS A 78 7.32 13.81 5.96
CA CYS A 78 6.66 13.59 4.65
C CYS A 78 6.50 12.09 4.34
N GLU A 79 6.61 11.25 5.37
CA GLU A 79 6.51 9.81 5.30
C GLU A 79 5.09 9.34 5.61
N LEU A 80 4.74 8.17 5.07
CA LEU A 80 3.53 7.44 5.40
C LEU A 80 3.91 6.15 6.12
N SER A 81 3.30 5.92 7.28
CA SER A 81 3.37 4.65 8.00
C SER A 81 2.41 3.64 7.37
N PHE A 82 2.82 2.38 7.30
CA PHE A 82 1.98 1.30 6.79
C PHE A 82 2.06 0.03 7.64
N GLU A 83 0.99 -0.75 7.59
CA GLU A 83 0.93 -2.11 8.12
C GLU A 83 0.26 -3.02 7.10
N VAL A 84 0.78 -4.24 6.93
CA VAL A 84 0.19 -5.27 6.09
C VAL A 84 -0.20 -6.45 6.95
N PHE A 85 -1.49 -6.72 7.03
CA PHE A 85 -2.04 -7.90 7.70
C PHE A 85 -2.58 -8.89 6.68
N GLY A 86 -2.55 -10.17 7.02
CA GLY A 86 -3.22 -11.20 6.23
C GLY A 86 -2.69 -12.59 6.49
N SER A 87 -3.14 -13.53 5.66
CA SER A 87 -2.61 -14.89 5.60
C SER A 87 -1.81 -15.04 4.31
N ALA A 88 -0.50 -15.16 4.43
CA ALA A 88 0.42 -15.36 3.32
C ALA A 88 1.34 -16.55 3.61
N ASP A 89 1.73 -17.29 2.58
CA ASP A 89 2.81 -18.26 2.73
C ASP A 89 4.16 -17.56 2.95
N GLU A 90 5.21 -18.35 3.20
CA GLU A 90 6.56 -17.82 3.47
C GLU A 90 7.10 -17.00 2.29
N VAL A 91 6.82 -17.42 1.06
CA VAL A 91 7.32 -16.77 -0.16
C VAL A 91 6.64 -15.42 -0.36
N LEU A 92 5.30 -15.38 -0.27
CA LEU A 92 4.53 -14.14 -0.39
C LEU A 92 4.87 -13.17 0.74
N SER A 93 5.05 -13.67 1.96
CA SER A 93 5.46 -12.83 3.10
C SER A 93 6.83 -12.20 2.88
N ALA A 94 7.80 -12.95 2.33
CA ALA A 94 9.12 -12.42 1.98
C ALA A 94 9.04 -11.36 0.87
N GLN A 95 8.19 -11.56 -0.14
CA GLN A 95 7.97 -10.59 -1.22
C GLN A 95 7.34 -9.29 -0.70
N ILE A 96 6.36 -9.38 0.20
CA ILE A 96 5.72 -8.21 0.84
C ILE A 96 6.75 -7.40 1.64
N ARG A 97 7.59 -8.07 2.45
CA ARG A 97 8.65 -7.40 3.22
C ARG A 97 9.65 -6.71 2.31
N LEU A 98 10.14 -7.41 1.29
CA LEU A 98 11.06 -6.82 0.33
C LEU A 98 10.47 -5.59 -0.38
N ALA A 99 9.19 -5.65 -0.78
CA ALA A 99 8.51 -4.52 -1.40
C ALA A 99 8.42 -3.31 -0.45
N GLY A 100 8.07 -3.55 0.82
CA GLY A 100 8.05 -2.52 1.86
C GLY A 100 9.43 -1.91 2.11
N ASP A 101 10.45 -2.74 2.31
CA ASP A 101 11.83 -2.30 2.53
C ASP A 101 12.37 -1.49 1.34
N MET A 102 12.07 -1.90 0.10
CA MET A 102 12.46 -1.13 -1.08
C MET A 102 11.76 0.23 -1.16
N ALA A 103 10.47 0.30 -0.82
CA ALA A 103 9.70 1.55 -0.79
C ALA A 103 10.11 2.48 0.36
N ALA A 104 10.70 1.96 1.43
CA ALA A 104 11.30 2.77 2.50
C ALA A 104 12.66 3.36 2.08
N GLN A 105 13.50 2.55 1.43
CA GLN A 105 14.91 2.92 1.18
C GLN A 105 15.11 3.73 -0.11
N TYR A 106 14.22 3.62 -1.09
CA TYR A 106 14.41 4.21 -2.42
C TYR A 106 13.16 4.91 -2.91
N VAL A 107 13.32 6.01 -3.64
CA VAL A 107 12.22 6.59 -4.44
C VAL A 107 12.04 5.73 -5.69
N ILE A 108 10.86 5.12 -5.82
CA ILE A 108 10.55 4.22 -6.92
C ILE A 108 9.88 5.01 -8.04
N MET A 109 10.64 5.28 -9.10
CA MET A 109 10.10 5.94 -10.29
C MET A 109 9.29 4.96 -11.14
N SER A 110 7.97 5.07 -11.11
CA SER A 110 7.11 4.35 -12.05
C SER A 110 7.16 5.02 -13.43
N ARG A 111 7.52 4.27 -14.48
CA ARG A 111 7.32 4.70 -15.88
C ARG A 111 5.91 4.33 -16.32
N ARG A 112 4.90 5.00 -15.78
CA ARG A 112 3.57 4.96 -16.41
C ARG A 112 3.68 5.71 -17.73
N ALA A 113 3.46 5.01 -18.86
CA ALA A 113 3.34 5.67 -20.15
C ALA A 113 2.23 6.73 -20.03
N GLN A 114 2.53 7.99 -20.34
CA GLN A 114 1.49 8.96 -20.63
C GLN A 114 0.68 8.38 -21.80
N GLN A 115 -0.49 7.79 -21.53
CA GLN A 115 -1.43 7.50 -22.61
C GLN A 115 -1.85 8.86 -23.18
N GLY A 116 -1.42 9.08 -24.42
CA GLY A 116 -1.58 10.33 -25.14
C GLY A 116 -3.04 10.78 -25.15
N HIS A 117 -3.21 12.06 -24.89
CA HIS A 117 -4.39 12.81 -25.27
C HIS A 117 -4.49 12.76 -26.81
N MET A 118 -5.19 11.75 -27.35
CA MET A 118 -5.66 11.79 -28.74
C MET A 118 -6.90 12.66 -28.76
N THR A 119 -6.69 13.96 -28.90
CA THR A 119 -7.72 14.87 -29.40
C THR A 119 -7.94 14.53 -30.88
N LEU A 120 -9.14 14.07 -31.22
CA LEU A 120 -9.63 14.04 -32.60
C LEU A 120 -9.92 15.47 -33.07
#